data_AF-A0A960R2I0-F1
#
_entry.id   AF-A0A960R2I0-F1
#
_cell.length_a   1.000
_cell.length_b   1.000
_cell.length_c   1.000
_cell.angle_alpha   90.00
_cell.angle_beta   90.00
_cell.angle_gamma   90.00
#
_symmetry.space_group_name_H-M   'P 1'
#
loop_
_entity.id
_entity.type
_entity.pdbx_description
1 polymer ?
#
loop_
_entity_poly.entity_id
_entity_poly.type
_entity_poly.pdbx_seq_one_letter_code
_entity_poly.pdbx_strand_id
1 'polypeptide(L)'
;MKNHQKKRCQICQKEFPIGKLFPVRLIRNGVLDTLYHQHPDINRDGYICYSDLREIRADHVEHLLTEDRGALTNLDKQVLDSLASEEILAENVNKKFDQKLTFGERMADKVAQFGGSWKFIISFFSLLIIWMIINAFFLMDESFDPYPFILLNLILSCLAAIQAPIIMMSQNRQAAKDRLQANEEYATNLKAELEIQQLHNKLDLFMKKQWESLLELQKIQIELTEDLLHHRKGEHKKDTES
;
A
#
# COMPACT_ATOMS: atom_id res chain seq x y z
N MET A 1 7.28 31.20 -8.64
CA MET A 1 8.48 30.74 -7.88
C MET A 1 8.01 30.30 -6.49
N LYS A 2 7.76 29.00 -6.25
CA LYS A 2 7.28 28.50 -4.95
C LYS A 2 8.46 28.26 -4.02
N ASN A 3 8.64 29.17 -3.06
CA ASN A 3 9.68 29.14 -2.05
C ASN A 3 9.54 27.84 -1.22
N HIS A 4 10.39 26.84 -1.47
CA HIS A 4 10.40 25.60 -0.68
C HIS A 4 11.09 25.90 0.65
N GLN A 5 10.35 26.47 1.60
CA GLN A 5 10.83 26.67 2.95
C GLN A 5 11.26 25.30 3.52
N LYS A 6 12.56 25.18 3.84
CA LYS A 6 13.13 24.03 4.54
C LYS A 6 13.18 24.37 6.02
N LYS A 7 12.87 23.39 6.87
CA LYS A 7 13.03 23.51 8.32
C LYS A 7 13.94 22.39 8.81
N ARG A 8 14.57 22.60 9.97
CA ARG A 8 15.50 21.65 10.57
C ARG A 8 14.74 20.71 11.51
N CYS A 9 15.02 19.41 11.42
CA CYS A 9 14.57 18.45 12.43
C CYS A 9 15.27 18.75 13.77
N GLN A 10 14.53 18.75 14.88
CA GLN A 10 15.12 19.00 16.20
C GLN A 10 15.93 17.83 16.75
N ILE A 11 15.76 16.62 16.20
CA ILE A 11 16.50 15.41 16.63
C ILE A 11 17.75 15.25 15.77
N CYS A 12 17.62 14.88 14.50
CA CYS A 12 18.80 14.64 13.65
C CYS A 12 19.51 15.91 13.12
N GLN A 13 18.99 17.11 13.42
CA GLN A 13 19.52 18.41 12.97
C GLN A 13 19.67 18.58 11.44
N LYS A 14 19.11 17.68 10.64
CA LYS A 14 19.11 17.75 9.16
C LYS A 14 17.98 18.63 8.64
N GLU A 15 18.19 19.24 7.47
CA GLU A 15 17.20 20.07 6.81
C GLU A 15 16.29 19.26 5.88
N PHE A 16 14.98 19.43 6.05
CA PHE A 16 13.98 18.76 5.24
C PHE A 16 12.97 19.77 4.67
N PRO A 17 12.36 19.46 3.51
CA PRO A 17 11.17 20.16 3.04
C PRO A 17 10.05 20.01 4.08
N ILE A 18 9.22 21.05 4.28
CA ILE A 18 8.11 21.02 5.25
C ILE A 18 7.20 19.79 5.09
N GLY A 19 6.98 19.31 3.87
CA GLY A 19 6.17 18.10 3.63
C GLY A 19 6.78 16.79 4.17
N LYS A 20 8.05 16.77 4.57
CA LYS A 20 8.72 15.62 5.20
C LYS A 20 8.97 15.81 6.70
N LEU A 21 8.37 16.85 7.28
CA LEU A 21 8.49 17.21 8.69
C LEU A 21 7.12 17.12 9.37
N PHE A 22 7.13 16.67 10.61
CA PHE A 22 5.96 16.54 11.45
C PHE A 22 6.07 17.51 12.63
N PRO A 23 5.04 18.34 12.90
CA PRO A 23 5.06 19.27 14.02
C PRO A 23 4.91 18.54 15.36
N VAL A 24 5.75 18.88 16.34
CA VAL A 24 5.80 18.21 17.66
C VAL A 24 4.47 18.33 18.40
N ARG A 25 3.79 19.47 18.29
CA ARG A 25 2.48 19.73 18.90
C ARG A 25 1.38 18.73 18.53
N LEU A 26 1.48 18.05 17.39
CA LEU A 26 0.48 17.08 16.92
C LEU A 26 0.79 15.62 17.34
N ILE A 27 1.90 15.38 18.03
CA ILE A 27 2.25 14.04 18.54
C ILE A 27 1.32 13.72 19.73
N ARG A 28 0.85 12.46 19.81
CA ARG A 28 0.01 12.00 20.95
C ARG A 28 0.83 11.97 22.25
N ASN A 29 0.16 12.21 23.37
CA ASN A 29 0.80 12.34 24.70
C ASN A 29 1.72 11.16 25.07
N GLY A 30 1.31 9.91 24.89
CA GLY A 30 2.17 8.76 25.25
C GLY A 30 3.51 8.72 24.48
N VAL A 31 3.49 9.08 23.19
CA VAL A 31 4.72 9.17 22.37
C VAL A 31 5.50 10.43 22.71
N LEU A 32 4.83 11.52 23.09
CA LEU A 32 5.47 12.75 23.57
C LEU A 32 6.25 12.51 24.86
N ASP A 33 5.71 11.73 25.79
CA ASP A 33 6.37 11.46 27.06
C ASP A 33 7.69 10.68 26.84
N THR A 34 7.65 9.70 25.92
CA THR A 34 8.84 8.95 25.48
C THR A 34 9.85 9.86 24.77
N LEU A 35 9.36 10.76 23.92
CA LEU A 35 10.17 11.76 23.23
C LEU A 35 10.91 12.69 24.21
N TYR A 36 10.24 13.20 25.25
CA TYR A 36 10.87 14.06 26.25
C TYR A 36 11.84 13.31 27.16
N HIS A 37 11.57 12.04 27.43
CA HIS A 37 12.48 11.20 28.21
C HIS A 37 13.82 10.98 27.50
N GLN A 38 13.80 10.81 26.17
CA GLN A 38 15.02 10.61 25.36
C GLN A 38 15.68 11.93 24.94
N HIS A 39 14.89 12.99 24.75
CA HIS A 39 15.36 14.27 24.26
C HIS A 39 14.71 15.44 25.04
N PRO A 40 15.26 15.81 26.21
CA PRO A 40 14.68 16.82 27.08
C PRO A 40 14.70 18.25 26.50
N ASP A 41 15.56 18.53 25.51
CA ASP A 41 15.76 19.87 24.93
C ASP A 41 14.83 20.19 23.74
N ILE A 42 13.82 19.35 23.47
CA ILE A 42 12.90 19.54 22.33
C ILE A 42 11.83 20.60 22.62
N ASN A 43 11.59 21.48 21.65
CA ASN A 43 10.58 22.51 21.74
C ASN A 43 9.23 22.04 21.14
N ARG A 44 8.13 22.30 21.85
CA ARG A 44 6.74 21.95 21.43
C ARG A 44 6.32 22.54 20.09
N ASP A 45 6.84 23.71 19.72
CA ASP A 45 6.54 24.35 18.44
C ASP A 45 7.52 23.94 17.31
N GLY A 46 8.30 22.90 17.58
CA GLY A 46 9.29 22.32 16.70
C GLY A 46 8.78 21.40 15.59
N TYR A 47 9.72 20.92 14.79
CA TYR A 47 9.49 19.93 13.74
C TYR A 47 10.46 18.76 13.89
N ILE A 48 9.97 17.55 13.66
CA ILE A 48 10.74 16.30 13.64
C ILE A 48 10.53 15.63 12.28
N CYS A 49 11.56 15.02 11.70
CA CYS A 49 11.39 14.28 10.44
C CYS A 49 10.69 12.94 10.67
N TYR A 50 10.05 12.42 9.62
CA TYR A 50 9.33 11.15 9.71
C TYR A 50 10.22 9.95 10.07
N SER A 51 11.53 9.98 9.80
CA SER A 51 12.46 8.92 10.21
C SER A 51 12.57 8.84 11.73
N ASP A 52 12.90 9.96 12.37
CA ASP A 52 13.18 10.01 13.80
C ASP A 52 11.88 9.80 14.58
N LEU A 53 10.75 10.33 14.06
CA LEU A 53 9.43 10.10 14.66
C LEU A 53 9.00 8.62 14.60
N ARG A 54 9.41 7.85 13.58
CA ARG A 54 9.11 6.42 13.50
C ARG A 54 9.88 5.64 14.55
N GLU A 55 11.16 5.94 14.72
CA GLU A 55 12.02 5.30 15.72
C GLU A 55 11.46 5.47 17.14
N ILE A 56 11.07 6.70 17.49
CA ILE A 56 10.48 7.01 18.79
C ILE A 56 9.11 6.32 19.00
N ARG A 57 8.31 6.18 17.94
CA ARG A 57 7.03 5.44 18.03
C ARG A 57 7.26 3.95 18.24
N ALA A 58 8.24 3.37 17.56
CA ALA A 58 8.58 1.96 17.70
C ALA A 58 9.05 1.68 19.14
N ASP A 59 9.93 2.52 19.66
CA ASP A 59 10.43 2.43 21.04
C ASP A 59 9.31 2.58 22.08
N HIS A 60 8.39 3.53 21.89
CA HIS A 60 7.22 3.66 22.76
C HIS A 60 6.35 2.40 22.77
N VAL A 61 6.12 1.78 21.61
CA VAL A 61 5.34 0.54 21.49
C VAL A 61 6.09 -0.63 22.15
N GLU A 62 7.41 -0.70 21.99
CA GLU A 62 8.25 -1.72 22.65
C GLU A 62 8.16 -1.62 24.18
N HIS A 63 8.24 -0.39 24.73
CA HIS A 63 8.11 -0.16 26.15
C HIS A 63 6.74 -0.64 26.68
N LEU A 64 5.65 -0.28 26.00
CA LEU A 64 4.30 -0.71 26.39
C LEU A 64 4.14 -2.24 26.37
N LEU A 65 4.67 -2.90 25.33
CA LEU A 65 4.59 -4.36 25.21
C LEU A 65 5.41 -5.07 26.29
N THR A 66 6.55 -4.49 26.67
CA THR A 66 7.43 -5.05 27.70
C THR A 66 6.87 -4.81 29.11
N GLU A 67 6.19 -3.69 29.33
CA GLU A 67 5.53 -3.38 30.61
C GLU A 67 4.34 -4.31 30.89
N ASP A 68 3.51 -4.60 29.87
CA ASP A 68 2.33 -5.46 30.02
C ASP A 68 2.66 -6.97 30.09
N ARG A 69 3.73 -7.43 29.42
CA ARG A 69 4.03 -8.87 29.25
C ARG A 69 5.38 -9.33 29.77
N GLY A 70 6.26 -8.42 30.19
CA GLY A 70 7.58 -8.70 30.74
C GLY A 70 8.64 -9.18 29.73
N ALA A 71 8.25 -9.83 28.63
CA ALA A 71 9.17 -10.27 27.57
C ALA A 71 8.52 -10.21 26.17
N LEU A 72 9.27 -9.71 25.19
CA LEU A 72 8.84 -9.63 23.78
C LEU A 72 8.79 -11.02 23.14
N THR A 73 7.66 -11.38 22.55
CA THR A 73 7.55 -12.57 21.72
C THR A 73 8.19 -12.36 20.35
N ASN A 74 8.45 -13.44 19.61
CA ASN A 74 8.93 -13.35 18.23
C ASN A 74 7.93 -12.61 17.31
N LEU A 75 6.64 -12.66 17.63
CA LEU A 75 5.61 -11.94 16.88
C LEU A 75 5.66 -10.44 17.17
N ASP A 76 5.86 -10.06 18.44
CA ASP A 76 6.01 -8.65 18.85
C ASP A 76 7.24 -8.01 18.19
N LYS A 77 8.36 -8.75 18.12
CA LYS A 77 9.57 -8.30 17.41
C LYS A 77 9.32 -8.07 15.92
N GLN A 78 8.58 -8.95 15.25
CA GLN A 78 8.23 -8.76 13.84
C GLN A 78 7.33 -7.53 13.63
N VAL A 79 6.42 -7.27 14.56
CA VAL A 79 5.58 -6.06 14.52
C VAL A 79 6.42 -4.80 14.73
N LEU A 80 7.33 -4.80 15.70
CA LEU A 80 8.26 -3.69 15.94
C LEU A 80 9.17 -3.41 14.74
N ASP A 81 9.73 -4.47 14.15
CA ASP A 81 10.52 -4.38 12.92
C ASP A 81 9.70 -3.78 11.78
N SER A 82 8.44 -4.19 11.62
CA SER A 82 7.55 -3.68 10.57
C SER A 82 7.15 -2.21 10.77
N LEU A 83 7.01 -1.75 12.02
CA LEU A 83 6.74 -0.35 12.36
C LEU A 83 7.95 0.54 12.11
N ALA A 84 9.16 0.03 12.39
CA ALA A 84 10.41 0.71 12.06
C ALA A 84 10.67 0.73 10.55
N SER A 85 10.30 -0.34 9.84
CA SER A 85 10.61 -0.55 8.42
C SER A 85 9.50 -0.13 7.45
N GLU A 86 8.53 0.70 7.85
CA GLU A 86 7.40 1.13 7.00
C GLU A 86 7.84 2.12 5.87
N GLU A 87 8.88 1.75 5.12
CA GLU A 87 9.06 2.15 3.73
C GLU A 87 8.03 1.40 2.88
N ILE A 88 6.84 1.99 2.76
CA ILE A 88 5.92 1.85 1.62
C ILE A 88 5.86 0.43 1.04
N LEU A 89 5.12 -0.47 1.71
CA LEU A 89 4.93 -1.86 1.27
C LEU A 89 4.43 -1.99 -0.18
N ALA A 90 3.77 -0.96 -0.72
CA ALA A 90 3.29 -0.93 -2.10
C ALA A 90 4.39 -0.73 -3.17
N GLU A 91 5.59 -0.21 -2.82
CA GLU A 91 6.62 0.14 -3.81
C GLU A 91 7.57 -1.03 -4.15
N ASN A 92 7.56 -2.11 -3.36
CA ASN A 92 8.65 -3.09 -3.36
C ASN A 92 8.52 -4.19 -4.43
N VAL A 93 7.31 -4.50 -4.88
CA VAL A 93 7.05 -5.63 -5.80
C VAL A 93 7.58 -5.32 -7.21
N ASN A 94 7.22 -4.15 -7.73
CA ASN A 94 7.68 -3.69 -9.06
C ASN A 94 9.20 -3.52 -9.10
N LYS A 95 9.80 -2.94 -8.05
CA LYS A 95 11.25 -2.74 -7.95
C LYS A 95 12.02 -4.07 -7.86
N LYS A 96 11.52 -5.05 -7.10
CA LYS A 96 12.13 -6.39 -7.01
C LYS A 96 12.10 -7.15 -8.34
N PHE A 97 11.05 -6.95 -9.15
CA PHE A 97 10.96 -7.54 -10.48
C PHE A 97 11.92 -6.87 -11.46
N ASP A 98 11.96 -5.53 -11.48
CA ASP A 98 12.81 -4.76 -12.41
C ASP A 98 14.32 -4.92 -12.12
N GLN A 99 14.69 -5.23 -10.87
CA GLN A 99 16.08 -5.51 -10.47
C GLN A 99 16.62 -6.83 -11.04
N LYS A 100 15.75 -7.78 -11.41
CA LYS A 100 16.16 -9.08 -11.97
C LYS A 100 16.31 -9.08 -13.50
N LEU A 101 15.94 -7.99 -14.18
CA LEU A 101 15.97 -7.91 -15.63
C LEU A 101 17.40 -7.80 -16.18
N THR A 102 17.72 -8.65 -17.14
CA THR A 102 18.97 -8.58 -17.91
C THR A 102 18.98 -7.35 -18.82
N PHE A 103 20.18 -6.96 -19.29
CA PHE A 103 20.33 -5.81 -20.19
C PHE A 103 19.51 -5.98 -21.49
N GLY A 104 19.52 -7.18 -22.07
CA GLY A 104 18.77 -7.49 -23.29
C GLY A 104 17.25 -7.35 -23.10
N GLU A 105 16.74 -7.81 -21.96
CA GLU A 105 15.31 -7.68 -21.62
C GLU A 105 14.89 -6.23 -21.43
N ARG A 106 15.74 -5.41 -20.78
CA ARG A 106 15.50 -3.96 -20.62
C ARG A 106 15.49 -3.22 -21.96
N MET A 107 16.34 -3.61 -22.90
CA MET A 107 16.34 -3.03 -24.25
C MET A 107 15.11 -3.47 -25.05
N ALA A 108 14.74 -4.75 -24.98
CA ALA A 108 13.53 -5.27 -25.62
C ALA A 108 12.26 -4.54 -25.16
N ASP A 109 12.11 -4.25 -23.85
CA ASP A 109 10.98 -3.46 -23.34
C ASP A 109 10.96 -2.04 -23.88
N LYS A 110 12.11 -1.37 -23.94
CA LYS A 110 12.18 -0.02 -24.50
C LYS A 110 11.83 0.00 -25.98
N VAL A 111 12.29 -1.00 -26.74
CA VAL A 111 11.96 -1.15 -28.16
C VAL A 111 10.48 -1.43 -28.36
N ALA A 112 9.89 -2.32 -27.55
CA ALA A 112 8.45 -2.62 -27.60
C ALA A 112 7.59 -1.40 -27.24
N GLN A 113 7.95 -0.66 -26.19
CA GLN A 113 7.26 0.58 -25.78
C GLN A 113 7.39 1.69 -26.84
N PHE A 114 8.56 1.82 -27.46
CA PHE A 114 8.78 2.80 -28.53
C PHE A 114 7.99 2.43 -29.79
N GLY A 115 8.03 1.16 -30.19
CA GLY A 115 7.29 0.62 -31.34
C GLY A 115 5.78 0.69 -31.19
N GLY A 116 5.26 0.64 -29.95
CA GLY A 116 3.83 0.78 -29.65
C GLY A 116 3.30 2.22 -29.63
N SER A 117 4.14 3.24 -29.88
CA SER A 117 3.71 4.64 -29.83
C SER A 117 3.02 5.09 -31.12
N TRP A 118 1.88 5.77 -30.99
CA TRP A 118 1.18 6.40 -32.11
C TRP A 118 2.06 7.37 -32.92
N LYS A 119 2.96 8.09 -32.25
CA LYS A 119 3.89 9.02 -32.92
C LYS A 119 4.91 8.27 -33.79
N PHE A 120 5.37 7.11 -33.34
CA PHE A 120 6.29 6.27 -34.09
C PHE A 120 5.61 5.71 -35.35
N ILE A 121 4.38 5.19 -35.22
CA ILE A 121 3.59 4.65 -36.34
C ILE A 121 3.41 5.72 -37.43
N ILE A 122 2.98 6.93 -37.06
CA ILE A 122 2.76 8.02 -38.02
C ILE A 122 4.06 8.46 -38.69
N SER A 123 5.15 8.60 -37.93
CA SER A 123 6.47 8.96 -38.48
C SER A 123 7.01 7.88 -39.42
N PHE A 124 6.81 6.61 -39.09
CA PHE A 124 7.26 5.47 -39.90
C PHE A 124 6.53 5.43 -41.24
N PHE A 125 5.20 5.54 -41.23
CA PHE A 125 4.41 5.63 -42.48
C PHE A 125 4.80 6.84 -43.33
N SER A 126 5.04 8.00 -42.70
CA SER A 126 5.47 9.21 -43.41
C SER A 126 6.81 9.01 -44.11
N LEU A 127 7.78 8.35 -43.44
CA LEU A 127 9.08 8.02 -44.03
C LEU A 127 8.93 7.06 -45.22
N LEU A 128 8.07 6.04 -45.13
CA LEU A 128 7.81 5.13 -46.25
C LEU A 128 7.23 5.86 -47.47
N ILE A 129 6.27 6.75 -47.26
CA ILE A 129 5.67 7.55 -48.34
C ILE A 129 6.72 8.47 -48.98
N ILE A 130 7.54 9.15 -48.17
CA ILE A 130 8.62 10.01 -48.67
C ILE A 130 9.63 9.19 -49.50
N TRP A 131 10.05 8.02 -49.00
CA TRP A 131 10.95 7.13 -49.71
C TRP A 131 10.40 6.69 -51.07
N MET A 132 9.11 6.33 -51.10
CA MET A 132 8.41 5.94 -52.31
C MET A 132 8.34 7.09 -53.33
N ILE A 133 8.01 8.31 -52.88
CA ILE A 133 7.95 9.50 -53.75
C ILE A 133 9.33 9.81 -54.35
N ILE A 134 10.40 9.77 -53.54
CA ILE A 134 11.77 10.04 -54.00
C ILE A 134 12.20 9.01 -55.06
N ASN A 135 11.99 7.72 -54.81
CA ASN A 135 12.41 6.68 -55.74
C ASN A 135 11.52 6.61 -57.00
N ALA A 136 10.24 6.95 -56.91
CA ALA A 136 9.32 6.90 -58.05
C ALA A 136 9.41 8.12 -58.97
N PHE A 137 9.65 9.32 -58.43
CA PHE A 137 9.56 10.57 -59.20
C PHE A 137 10.88 11.35 -59.34
N PHE A 138 11.81 11.21 -58.40
CA PHE A 138 13.03 12.04 -58.37
C PHE A 138 14.26 11.33 -58.97
N LEU A 139 14.32 9.99 -58.96
CA LEU A 139 15.43 9.20 -59.50
C LEU A 139 14.99 8.43 -60.77
N MET A 140 14.60 9.15 -61.82
CA MET A 140 14.09 8.52 -63.06
C MET A 140 15.16 7.82 -63.92
N ASP A 141 16.42 8.28 -63.91
CA ASP A 141 17.52 7.68 -64.72
C ASP A 141 18.39 6.66 -63.97
N GLU A 142 18.45 6.73 -62.64
CA GLU A 142 19.25 5.85 -61.76
C GLU A 142 18.42 5.52 -60.50
N SER A 143 17.28 4.85 -60.68
CA SER A 143 16.39 4.49 -59.57
C SER A 143 17.06 3.47 -58.64
N PHE A 144 17.31 3.86 -57.39
CA PHE A 144 17.92 2.98 -56.39
C PHE A 144 16.99 1.83 -55.97
N ASP A 145 15.68 2.07 -55.89
CA ASP A 145 14.66 1.06 -55.60
C ASP A 145 13.42 1.28 -56.50
N PRO A 146 13.45 0.83 -57.78
CA PRO A 146 12.34 1.01 -58.72
C PRO A 146 11.12 0.19 -58.32
N TYR A 147 9.92 0.64 -58.73
CA TYR A 147 8.68 -0.11 -58.55
C TYR A 147 8.84 -1.53 -59.12
N PRO A 148 8.64 -2.62 -58.34
CA PRO A 148 7.78 -2.76 -57.15
C PRO A 148 8.46 -2.65 -55.75
N PHE A 149 9.58 -1.94 -55.60
CA PHE A 149 10.29 -1.67 -54.33
C PHE A 149 10.80 -2.92 -53.60
N ILE A 150 11.72 -3.66 -54.22
CA ILE A 150 12.21 -4.94 -53.68
C ILE A 150 13.02 -4.74 -52.40
N LEU A 151 13.80 -3.66 -52.31
CA LEU A 151 14.69 -3.39 -51.18
C LEU A 151 13.87 -2.98 -49.96
N LEU A 152 12.89 -2.09 -50.16
CA LEU A 152 11.94 -1.70 -49.12
C LEU A 152 11.22 -2.93 -48.53
N ASN A 153 10.71 -3.80 -49.40
CA ASN A 153 10.00 -5.02 -48.99
C ASN A 153 10.90 -5.98 -48.19
N LEU A 154 12.17 -6.12 -48.59
CA LEU A 154 13.14 -6.95 -47.88
C LEU A 154 13.41 -6.40 -46.46
N ILE A 155 13.63 -5.09 -46.34
CA ILE A 155 13.88 -4.43 -45.06
C ILE A 155 12.65 -4.55 -44.15
N LEU A 156 11.44 -4.29 -44.67
CA LEU A 156 10.20 -4.39 -43.89
C LEU A 156 9.96 -5.81 -43.38
N SER A 157 10.22 -6.82 -44.20
CA SER A 157 10.07 -8.23 -43.84
C SER A 157 11.08 -8.65 -42.77
N CYS A 158 12.34 -8.18 -42.86
CA CYS A 158 13.35 -8.41 -41.84
C CYS A 158 12.99 -7.72 -40.51
N LEU A 159 12.53 -6.47 -40.56
CA LEU A 159 12.04 -5.73 -39.39
C LEU A 159 10.87 -6.46 -38.71
N ALA A 160 9.88 -6.91 -39.48
CA ALA A 160 8.73 -7.64 -38.95
C ALA A 160 9.15 -8.98 -38.30
N ALA A 161 10.08 -9.72 -38.93
CA ALA A 161 10.59 -10.99 -38.41
C ALA A 161 11.29 -10.84 -37.05
N ILE A 162 12.05 -9.74 -36.86
CA ILE A 162 12.71 -9.45 -35.57
C ILE A 162 11.72 -8.87 -34.55
N GLN A 163 10.69 -8.13 -34.98
CA GLN A 163 9.71 -7.54 -34.09
C GLN A 163 8.84 -8.58 -33.38
N ALA A 164 8.36 -9.61 -34.10
CA ALA A 164 7.49 -10.63 -33.52
C ALA A 164 8.04 -11.30 -32.23
N PRO A 165 9.29 -11.80 -32.17
CA PRO A 165 9.84 -12.37 -30.96
C PRO A 165 10.12 -11.33 -29.87
N ILE A 166 10.49 -10.09 -30.22
CA ILE A 166 10.67 -9.01 -29.23
C ILE A 166 9.34 -8.68 -28.54
N ILE A 167 8.26 -8.55 -29.33
CA ILE A 167 6.91 -8.32 -28.82
C ILE A 167 6.50 -9.51 -27.93
N MET A 168 6.71 -10.75 -28.38
CA MET A 168 6.38 -11.95 -27.62
C MET A 168 7.18 -12.04 -26.30
N MET A 169 8.46 -11.67 -26.30
CA MET A 169 9.28 -11.62 -25.08
C MET A 169 8.78 -10.55 -24.09
N SER A 170 8.40 -9.37 -24.57
CA SER A 170 7.81 -8.32 -23.73
C SER A 170 6.44 -8.75 -23.18
N GLN A 171 5.60 -9.41 -23.99
CA GLN A 171 4.32 -9.97 -23.56
C GLN A 171 4.48 -11.07 -22.51
N ASN A 172 5.37 -12.05 -22.73
CA ASN A 172 5.65 -13.12 -21.75
C ASN A 172 6.12 -12.54 -20.42
N ARG A 173 6.94 -11.49 -20.46
CA ARG A 173 7.41 -10.78 -19.26
C ARG A 173 6.27 -10.04 -18.56
N GLN A 174 5.43 -9.32 -19.30
CA GLN A 174 4.27 -8.64 -18.73
C GLN A 174 3.31 -9.64 -18.09
N ALA A 175 3.02 -10.78 -18.74
CA ALA A 175 2.20 -11.84 -18.17
C ALA A 175 2.79 -12.46 -16.89
N ALA A 176 4.12 -12.61 -16.81
CA ALA A 176 4.78 -13.07 -15.60
C ALA A 176 4.64 -12.06 -14.45
N LYS A 177 4.74 -10.76 -14.75
CA LYS A 177 4.52 -9.68 -13.78
C LYS A 177 3.07 -9.64 -13.30
N ASP A 178 2.11 -9.70 -14.23
CA ASP A 178 0.68 -9.71 -13.93
C ASP A 178 0.32 -10.93 -13.07
N ARG A 179 0.91 -12.11 -13.35
CA ARG A 179 0.71 -13.31 -12.52
C ARG A 179 1.24 -13.15 -11.10
N LEU A 180 2.39 -12.52 -10.91
CA LEU A 180 2.93 -12.24 -9.57
C LEU A 180 2.02 -11.28 -8.79
N GLN A 181 1.58 -10.20 -9.45
CA GLN A 181 0.65 -9.25 -8.86
C GLN A 181 -0.67 -9.92 -8.47
N ALA A 182 -1.25 -10.74 -9.35
CA ALA A 182 -2.47 -11.48 -9.06
C ALA A 182 -2.32 -12.43 -7.85
N ASN A 183 -1.17 -13.08 -7.69
CA ASN A 183 -0.91 -13.94 -6.53
C ASN A 183 -0.83 -13.14 -5.21
N GLU A 184 -0.21 -11.97 -5.23
CA GLU A 184 -0.11 -11.11 -4.06
C GLU A 184 -1.47 -10.48 -3.69
N GLU A 185 -2.24 -10.06 -4.70
CA GLU A 185 -3.62 -9.60 -4.53
C GLU A 185 -4.49 -10.72 -3.92
N TYR A 186 -4.36 -11.95 -4.42
CA TYR A 186 -5.06 -13.11 -3.87
C TYR A 186 -4.69 -13.37 -2.41
N ALA A 187 -3.39 -13.35 -2.07
CA ALA A 187 -2.93 -13.55 -0.69
C ALA A 187 -3.45 -12.45 0.26
N THR A 188 -3.47 -11.20 -0.21
CA THR A 188 -4.00 -10.06 0.55
C THR A 188 -5.51 -10.21 0.77
N ASN A 189 -6.25 -10.62 -0.26
CA ASN A 189 -7.69 -10.85 -0.15
C ASN A 189 -8.01 -11.98 0.83
N LEU A 190 -7.29 -13.10 0.75
CA LEU A 190 -7.44 -14.22 1.69
C LEU A 190 -7.15 -13.78 3.14
N LYS A 191 -6.10 -12.98 3.35
CA LYS A 191 -5.79 -12.42 4.67
C LYS A 191 -6.92 -11.54 5.19
N ALA A 192 -7.47 -10.66 4.36
CA ALA A 192 -8.60 -9.81 4.72
C ALA A 192 -9.84 -10.64 5.08
N GLU A 193 -10.13 -11.70 4.33
CA GLU A 193 -11.24 -12.62 4.61
C GLU A 193 -11.08 -13.30 5.98
N LEU A 194 -9.88 -13.79 6.30
CA LEU A 194 -9.58 -14.40 7.60
C LEU A 194 -9.70 -13.41 8.76
N GLU A 195 -9.21 -12.17 8.58
CA GLU A 195 -9.34 -11.12 9.58
C GLU A 195 -10.82 -10.76 9.85
N ILE A 196 -11.64 -10.70 8.80
CA ILE A 196 -13.09 -10.49 8.93
C ILE A 196 -13.75 -11.64 9.69
N GLN A 197 -13.43 -12.89 9.36
CA GLN A 197 -13.95 -14.06 10.08
C GLN A 197 -13.57 -14.04 11.57
N GLN A 198 -12.32 -13.68 11.88
CA GLN A 198 -11.87 -13.54 13.27
C GLN A 198 -12.62 -12.43 14.01
N LEU A 199 -12.86 -11.30 13.34
CA LEU A 199 -13.67 -10.19 13.88
C LEU A 199 -15.10 -10.64 14.15
N HIS A 200 -15.71 -11.40 13.24
CA HIS A 200 -17.06 -11.94 13.39
C HIS A 200 -17.15 -12.86 14.61
N ASN A 201 -16.21 -13.81 14.75
CA ASN A 201 -16.16 -14.70 15.90
C ASN A 201 -16.02 -13.96 17.23
N LYS A 202 -15.19 -12.90 17.28
CA LYS A 202 -15.05 -12.06 18.47
C LYS A 202 -16.33 -11.29 18.78
N LEU A 203 -17.02 -10.78 17.75
CA LEU A 203 -18.29 -10.09 17.89
C LEU A 203 -19.36 -11.05 18.44
N ASP A 204 -19.45 -12.27 17.92
CA ASP A 204 -20.40 -13.28 18.38
C ASP A 204 -20.16 -13.64 19.85
N LEU A 205 -18.91 -13.85 20.26
CA LEU A 205 -18.54 -14.08 21.66
C LEU A 205 -18.93 -12.90 22.56
N PHE A 206 -18.67 -11.68 22.11
CA PHE A 206 -19.04 -10.48 22.85
C PHE A 206 -20.57 -10.36 22.99
N MET A 207 -21.30 -10.55 21.90
CA MET A 207 -22.76 -10.52 21.88
C MET A 207 -23.34 -11.57 22.82
N LYS A 208 -22.83 -12.82 22.78
CA LYS A 208 -23.27 -13.87 23.70
C LYS A 208 -23.10 -13.46 25.16
N LYS A 209 -21.96 -12.87 25.52
CA LYS A 209 -21.72 -12.37 26.88
C LYS A 209 -22.70 -11.25 27.27
N GLN A 210 -22.97 -10.31 26.36
CA GLN A 210 -23.97 -9.25 26.60
C GLN A 210 -25.37 -9.83 26.79
N TRP A 211 -25.76 -10.83 26.00
CA TRP A 211 -27.04 -11.53 26.15
C TRP A 211 -27.18 -12.23 27.50
N GLU A 212 -26.14 -12.92 27.96
CA GLU A 212 -26.12 -13.57 29.27
C GLU A 212 -26.32 -12.55 30.40
N SER A 213 -25.61 -11.41 30.36
CA SER A 213 -25.78 -10.34 31.35
C SER A 213 -27.16 -9.71 31.32
N LEU A 214 -27.76 -9.51 30.15
CA LEU A 214 -29.12 -8.97 30.01
C LEU A 214 -30.17 -9.93 30.59
N LEU A 215 -30.02 -11.24 30.36
CA LEU A 215 -30.92 -12.26 30.92
C LEU A 215 -30.81 -12.32 32.45
N GLU A 216 -29.61 -12.16 33.00
CA GLU A 216 -29.38 -12.11 34.44
C GLU A 216 -30.08 -10.90 35.08
N LEU A 217 -29.94 -9.72 34.48
CA LEU A 217 -30.66 -8.51 34.91
C LEU A 217 -32.18 -8.69 34.81
N GLN A 218 -32.68 -9.32 33.76
CA GLN A 218 -34.11 -9.59 33.59
C GLN A 218 -34.63 -10.53 34.69
N LYS A 219 -33.87 -11.58 35.05
CA LYS A 219 -34.25 -12.48 36.16
C LYS A 219 -34.36 -11.73 37.48
N ILE A 220 -33.37 -10.89 37.80
CA ILE A 220 -33.38 -10.06 39.01
C ILE A 220 -34.60 -9.14 39.03
N GLN A 221 -34.97 -8.53 37.89
CA GLN A 221 -36.18 -7.71 37.81
C GLN A 221 -37.47 -8.51 38.07
N ILE A 222 -37.57 -9.73 37.55
CA ILE A 222 -38.74 -10.60 37.77
C ILE A 222 -38.85 -10.96 39.25
N GLU A 223 -37.76 -11.40 39.88
CA GLU A 223 -37.69 -11.76 41.30
C GLU A 223 -38.09 -10.58 42.20
N LEU A 224 -37.55 -9.38 41.94
CA LEU A 224 -37.94 -8.17 42.66
C LEU A 224 -39.44 -7.84 42.49
N THR A 225 -39.97 -8.02 41.28
CA THR A 225 -41.39 -7.75 41.00
C THR A 225 -42.29 -8.75 41.73
N GLU A 226 -41.89 -10.01 41.79
CA GLU A 226 -42.58 -11.08 42.52
C GLU A 226 -42.59 -10.81 44.03
N ASP A 227 -41.45 -10.42 44.60
CA ASP A 227 -41.33 -10.03 46.02
C ASP A 227 -42.24 -8.85 46.36
N LEU A 228 -42.29 -7.82 45.51
CA LEU A 228 -43.19 -6.67 45.69
C LEU A 228 -44.67 -7.07 45.66
N LEU A 229 -45.05 -8.00 44.77
CA LEU A 229 -46.41 -8.53 44.72
C LEU A 229 -46.75 -9.34 45.98
N HIS A 230 -45.81 -10.13 46.50
CA HIS A 230 -45.97 -10.87 47.74
C HIS A 230 -46.12 -9.95 48.95
N HIS A 231 -45.28 -8.92 49.08
CA HIS A 231 -45.39 -7.92 50.14
C HIS A 231 -46.74 -7.19 50.12
N ARG A 232 -47.20 -6.75 48.94
CA ARG A 232 -48.51 -6.08 48.80
C ARG A 232 -49.68 -6.98 49.20
N LYS A 233 -49.63 -8.29 48.86
CA LYS A 233 -50.65 -9.26 49.31
C LYS A 233 -50.64 -9.48 50.83
N GLY A 234 -49.46 -9.44 51.46
CA GLY A 234 -49.30 -9.59 52.91
C GLY A 234 -49.84 -8.41 53.71
N GLU A 235 -49.68 -7.18 53.21
CA GLU A 235 -50.26 -5.96 53.81
C GLU A 235 -51.79 -5.96 53.70
N HIS A 236 -52.34 -6.28 52.52
CA HIS A 236 -53.79 -6.35 52.32
C HIS A 236 -54.49 -7.37 53.23
N LYS A 237 -53.82 -8.47 53.59
CA LYS A 237 -54.41 -9.50 54.46
C LYS A 237 -54.50 -9.05 55.92
N LYS A 238 -53.56 -8.21 56.40
CA LYS A 238 -53.60 -7.61 57.74
C LYS A 238 -54.68 -6.53 57.88
N ASP A 239 -54.94 -5.77 56.82
CA ASP A 239 -55.95 -4.70 56.83
C ASP A 239 -57.39 -5.23 56.74
N THR A 240 -57.59 -6.48 56.33
CA THR A 240 -58.93 -7.11 56.22
C THR A 240 -59.30 -7.94 57.46
N GLU A 241 -58.33 -8.25 58.33
CA GLU A 241 -58.51 -9.04 59.56
C GLU A 241 -58.55 -8.17 60.84
N SER A 242 -58.51 -6.84 60.70
CA SER A 242 -58.59 -5.86 61.80
C SER A 242 -59.87 -5.02 61.74
#